data_AF-A0A3S8W4D7-F1
#
_entry.id   AF-A0A3S8W4D7-F1
#
_cell.length_a   1.000
_cell.length_b   1.000
_cell.length_c   1.000
_cell.angle_alpha   90.00
_cell.angle_beta   90.00
_cell.angle_gamma   90.00
#
_symmetry.space_group_name_H-M   'P 1'
#
loop_
_entity.id
_entity.type
_entity.pdbx_description
1 polymer ?
#
loop_
_entity_poly.entity_id
_entity_poly.type
_entity_poly.pdbx_seq_one_letter_code
_entity_poly.pdbx_strand_id
1 'polypeptide(L)'
;MSEPCITLLSEDLLSRWGFNDGDDPEEWLDYCEARGIDYNEIDYPLVDLVRRYLLPVIEQAVTVVEIETIHNPIRVEMVDGVDVSEVSYGRAPEPTLTPEGVDVPMAEVLRLTRELAA
;
A
#
# COMPACT_ATOMS: atom_id res chain seq x y z
N MET A 1 1.71 -25.86 -0.92
CA MET A 1 0.98 -24.60 -1.18
C MET A 1 2.02 -23.50 -1.10
N SER A 2 2.07 -22.60 -2.08
CA SER A 2 2.89 -21.39 -1.98
C SER A 2 2.41 -20.53 -0.82
N GLU A 3 3.30 -19.75 -0.23
CA GLU A 3 2.93 -18.75 0.76
C GLU A 3 2.01 -17.70 0.10
N PRO A 4 0.87 -17.32 0.73
CA PRO A 4 0.02 -16.26 0.22
C PRO A 4 0.72 -14.90 0.35
N CYS A 5 0.43 -13.97 -0.55
CA CYS A 5 1.00 -12.64 -0.59
C CYS A 5 -0.10 -11.58 -0.75
N ILE A 6 0.21 -10.35 -0.34
CA ILE A 6 -0.47 -9.14 -0.81
C ILE A 6 0.35 -8.52 -1.93
N THR A 7 -0.28 -8.17 -3.04
CA THR A 7 0.36 -7.40 -4.11
C THR A 7 0.11 -5.91 -3.86
N LEU A 8 1.18 -5.13 -3.75
CA LEU A 8 1.13 -3.67 -3.70
C LEU A 8 1.40 -3.14 -5.10
N LEU A 9 0.38 -2.64 -5.80
CA LEU A 9 0.53 -2.08 -7.14
C LEU A 9 1.06 -0.65 -7.06
N SER A 10 2.00 -0.29 -7.92
CA SER A 10 2.54 1.07 -7.97
C SER A 10 1.49 2.07 -8.42
N GLU A 11 0.57 1.69 -9.31
CA GLU A 11 -0.51 2.57 -9.79
C GLU A 11 -1.47 3.01 -8.68
N ASP A 12 -1.60 2.23 -7.61
CA ASP A 12 -2.46 2.57 -6.47
C ASP A 12 -2.00 3.85 -5.77
N LEU A 13 -0.71 4.18 -5.82
CA LEU A 13 -0.17 5.44 -5.31
C LEU A 13 -0.70 6.68 -6.04
N LEU A 14 -1.16 6.53 -7.28
CA LEU A 14 -1.69 7.59 -8.13
C LEU A 14 -3.22 7.67 -8.04
N SER A 15 -3.86 6.68 -7.44
CA SER A 15 -5.31 6.57 -7.31
C SER A 15 -5.78 7.04 -5.94
N ARG A 16 -6.90 7.78 -5.93
CA ARG A 16 -7.60 8.10 -4.67
C ARG A 16 -8.21 6.86 -4.01
N TRP A 17 -8.51 5.84 -4.80
CA TRP A 17 -9.12 4.57 -4.38
C TRP A 17 -8.12 3.41 -4.40
N GLY A 18 -6.82 3.71 -4.53
CA GLY A 18 -5.78 2.69 -4.59
C GLY A 18 -5.65 1.94 -3.27
N PHE A 19 -5.01 0.76 -3.30
CA PHE A 19 -4.80 -0.09 -2.13
C PHE A 19 -6.10 -0.42 -1.40
N ASN A 20 -7.11 -0.85 -2.16
CA ASN A 20 -8.45 -1.15 -1.63
C ASN A 20 -9.07 0.04 -0.88
N ASP A 21 -8.86 1.26 -1.38
CA ASP A 21 -9.30 2.50 -0.73
C ASP A 21 -8.77 2.71 0.71
N GLY A 22 -7.69 2.03 1.08
CA GLY A 22 -7.17 2.03 2.44
C GLY A 22 -7.80 1.00 3.37
N ASP A 23 -8.81 0.26 2.93
CA ASP A 23 -9.44 -0.81 3.71
C ASP A 23 -8.58 -2.09 3.72
N ASP A 24 -8.71 -2.86 4.80
CA ASP A 24 -8.11 -4.19 4.95
C ASP A 24 -8.50 -5.12 3.77
N PRO A 25 -7.52 -5.71 3.06
CA PRO A 25 -7.79 -6.66 1.98
C PRO A 25 -8.48 -7.94 2.49
N GLU A 26 -9.40 -8.50 1.72
CA GLU A 26 -10.11 -9.75 2.07
C GLU A 26 -9.11 -10.90 2.33
N GLU A 27 -8.04 -10.98 1.55
CA GLU A 27 -7.00 -12.01 1.71
C GLU A 27 -6.25 -11.90 3.05
N TRP A 28 -6.12 -10.69 3.59
CA TRP A 28 -5.55 -10.47 4.92
C TRP A 28 -6.49 -10.96 6.02
N LEU A 29 -7.79 -10.65 5.89
CA LEU A 29 -8.83 -11.10 6.82
C LEU A 29 -8.92 -12.63 6.86
N ASP A 30 -8.97 -13.26 5.69
CA ASP A 30 -8.96 -14.71 5.52
C ASP A 30 -7.70 -15.35 6.13
N TYR A 31 -6.54 -14.72 5.94
CA TYR A 31 -5.29 -15.20 6.50
C TYR A 31 -5.27 -15.18 8.03
N CYS A 32 -5.81 -14.12 8.62
CA CYS A 32 -5.97 -13.97 10.07
C CYS A 32 -6.94 -14.99 10.64
N GLU A 33 -8.13 -15.13 10.03
CA GLU A 33 -9.15 -16.09 10.45
C GLU A 33 -8.60 -17.53 10.43
N ALA A 34 -7.92 -17.92 9.34
CA ALA A 34 -7.32 -19.24 9.20
C ALA A 34 -6.25 -19.56 10.26
N ARG A 35 -5.74 -18.55 10.98
CA ARG A 35 -4.72 -18.67 12.04
C ARG A 35 -5.28 -18.37 13.43
N GLY A 36 -6.56 -18.08 13.56
CA GLY A 36 -7.19 -17.69 14.82
C GLY A 36 -6.63 -16.37 15.37
N ILE A 37 -6.23 -15.46 14.48
CA ILE A 37 -5.80 -14.10 14.84
C ILE A 37 -7.04 -13.21 14.79
N ASP A 38 -7.32 -12.48 15.88
CA ASP A 38 -8.39 -11.50 15.89
C ASP A 38 -7.92 -10.23 15.17
N TYR A 39 -8.35 -10.06 13.92
CA TYR A 39 -8.03 -8.89 13.11
C TYR A 39 -8.67 -7.60 13.63
N ASN A 40 -9.58 -7.65 14.61
CA ASN A 40 -10.12 -6.44 15.25
C ASN A 40 -9.20 -5.91 16.36
N GLU A 41 -8.23 -6.70 16.81
CA GLU A 41 -7.25 -6.32 17.83
C GLU A 41 -5.92 -5.83 17.21
N ILE A 42 -5.79 -5.85 15.89
CA ILE A 42 -4.59 -5.45 15.17
C ILE A 42 -4.93 -4.64 13.92
N ASP A 43 -4.15 -3.59 13.65
CA ASP A 43 -4.36 -2.76 12.46
C ASP A 43 -3.58 -3.32 11.25
N TYR A 44 -4.21 -3.30 10.07
CA TYR A 44 -3.51 -3.61 8.82
C TYR A 44 -2.49 -2.50 8.48
N PRO A 45 -1.20 -2.82 8.32
CA PRO A 45 -0.14 -1.81 8.31
C PRO A 45 0.13 -1.25 6.90
N LEU A 46 -0.90 -0.81 6.17
CA LEU A 46 -0.79 -0.42 4.75
C LEU A 46 0.31 0.62 4.50
N VAL A 47 0.34 1.71 5.27
CA VAL A 47 1.32 2.79 5.10
C VAL A 47 2.75 2.28 5.27
N ASP A 48 3.00 1.47 6.29
CA ASP A 48 4.30 0.85 6.51
C ASP A 48 4.66 -0.17 5.43
N LEU A 49 3.69 -0.95 4.92
CA LEU A 49 3.91 -1.88 3.82
C LEU A 49 4.40 -1.14 2.56
N VAL A 50 3.70 -0.06 2.19
CA VAL A 50 4.09 0.79 1.06
C VAL A 50 5.49 1.37 1.28
N ARG A 51 5.75 1.95 2.45
CA ARG A 51 7.05 2.59 2.76
C ARG A 51 8.22 1.61 2.79
N ARG A 52 8.01 0.39 3.28
CA ARG A 52 9.08 -0.60 3.51
C ARG A 52 9.31 -1.51 2.32
N TYR A 53 8.29 -1.79 1.50
CA TYR A 53 8.40 -2.77 0.42
C TYR A 53 8.23 -2.17 -0.98
N LEU A 54 7.27 -1.25 -1.17
CA LEU A 54 6.99 -0.69 -2.51
C LEU A 54 7.91 0.49 -2.85
N LEU A 55 7.93 1.54 -2.02
CA LEU A 55 8.70 2.75 -2.30
C LEU A 55 10.21 2.50 -2.54
N PRO A 56 10.89 1.61 -1.79
CA PRO A 56 12.32 1.39 -1.98
C PRO A 56 12.69 0.75 -3.31
N VAL A 57 11.74 0.11 -4.00
CA VAL A 57 11.99 -0.56 -5.29
C VAL A 57 11.48 0.22 -6.48
N ILE A 58 10.71 1.30 -6.28
CA ILE A 58 10.29 2.19 -7.36
C ILE A 58 11.53 2.85 -7.96
N GLU A 59 11.68 2.74 -9.28
CA GLU A 59 12.84 3.24 -10.03
C GLU A 59 12.82 4.77 -10.15
N GLN A 60 11.63 5.38 -10.15
CA GLN A 60 11.44 6.82 -10.18
C GLN A 60 11.74 7.48 -8.83
N ALA A 61 12.17 8.73 -8.86
CA ALA A 61 12.27 9.53 -7.63
C ALA A 61 10.87 9.97 -7.20
N VAL A 62 10.28 9.25 -6.24
CA VAL A 62 8.93 9.52 -5.73
C VAL A 62 8.95 10.21 -4.37
N THR A 63 8.07 11.20 -4.18
CA THR A 63 7.68 11.67 -2.85
C THR A 63 6.24 11.29 -2.60
N VAL A 64 5.95 10.86 -1.38
CA VAL A 64 4.60 10.50 -0.95
C VAL A 64 4.11 11.44 0.13
N VAL A 65 2.81 11.61 0.16
CA VAL A 65 2.08 12.27 1.23
C VAL A 65 1.17 11.25 1.91
N GLU A 66 1.14 11.30 3.23
CA GLU A 66 0.17 10.57 4.04
C GLU A 66 -0.98 11.52 4.37
N ILE A 67 -2.21 11.03 4.19
CA ILE A 67 -3.41 11.85 4.21
C ILE A 67 -4.38 11.25 5.20
N GLU A 68 -4.80 12.06 6.16
CA GLU A 68 -5.92 11.73 7.04
C GLU A 68 -7.24 11.82 6.23
N THR A 69 -7.69 10.69 5.69
CA THR A 69 -8.88 10.59 4.86
C THR A 69 -9.59 9.24 5.10
N ILE A 70 -10.84 9.14 4.62
CA ILE A 70 -11.61 7.89 4.57
C ILE A 70 -11.25 7.01 3.35
N HIS A 71 -10.14 7.32 2.68
CA HIS A 71 -9.73 6.73 1.40
C HIS A 71 -8.26 6.32 1.50
N ASN A 72 -7.64 5.95 0.38
CA ASN A 72 -6.22 5.62 0.29
C ASN A 72 -5.35 6.61 1.12
N PRO A 73 -4.75 6.16 2.25
CA PRO A 73 -4.07 7.03 3.19
C PRO A 73 -2.68 7.45 2.70
N ILE A 74 -2.13 6.85 1.64
CA ILE A 74 -0.80 7.16 1.12
C ILE A 74 -0.79 7.30 -0.41
N ARG A 75 -0.42 8.49 -0.88
CA ARG A 75 -0.40 8.83 -2.31
C ARG A 75 0.89 9.51 -2.72
N VAL A 76 1.25 9.40 -3.98
CA VAL A 76 2.39 10.12 -4.54
C VAL A 76 2.02 11.59 -4.76
N GLU A 77 2.91 12.48 -4.35
CA GLU A 77 2.83 13.92 -4.57
C GLU A 77 3.73 14.33 -5.75
N MET A 78 4.95 13.78 -5.83
CA MET A 78 5.90 14.08 -6.90
C MET A 78 6.49 12.81 -7.52
N VAL A 79 6.70 12.84 -8.84
CA VAL A 79 7.46 11.82 -9.59
C VAL A 79 8.52 12.51 -10.43
N ASP A 80 9.79 12.17 -10.22
CA ASP A 80 10.95 12.75 -10.92
C ASP A 80 10.96 14.29 -10.91
N GLY A 81 10.49 14.87 -9.79
CA GLY A 81 10.38 16.32 -9.61
C GLY A 81 9.16 16.97 -10.27
N VAL A 82 8.23 16.20 -10.83
CA VAL A 82 6.96 16.67 -11.38
C VAL A 82 5.84 16.45 -10.35
N ASP A 83 5.06 17.51 -10.08
CA ASP A 83 3.86 17.42 -9.24
C ASP A 83 2.76 16.63 -9.95
N VAL A 84 2.30 15.56 -9.29
CA VAL A 84 1.26 14.65 -9.78
C VAL A 84 0.04 14.61 -8.86
N SER A 85 -0.07 15.54 -7.90
CA SER A 85 -1.19 15.60 -6.94
C SER A 85 -2.58 15.68 -7.59
N GLU A 86 -2.65 16.26 -8.80
CA GLU A 86 -3.88 16.42 -9.59
C GLU A 86 -4.22 15.21 -10.50
N VAL A 87 -3.37 14.16 -10.54
CA VAL A 87 -3.61 12.95 -11.35
C VAL A 87 -4.89 12.23 -10.93
N SER A 88 -5.10 12.05 -9.62
CA SER A 88 -6.28 11.39 -9.08
C SER A 88 -7.62 12.10 -9.39
N TYR A 89 -7.56 13.36 -9.85
CA TYR A 89 -8.71 14.14 -10.30
C TYR A 89 -8.87 14.17 -11.84
N GLY A 90 -8.00 13.47 -12.58
CA GLY A 90 -7.98 13.47 -14.04
C GLY A 90 -7.54 14.81 -14.65
N ARG A 91 -6.79 15.62 -13.89
CA ARG A 91 -6.39 16.99 -14.27
C ARG A 91 -4.91 17.11 -14.62
N ALA A 92 -4.15 16.03 -14.46
CA ALA A 92 -2.76 15.91 -14.88
C ALA A 92 -2.53 14.57 -15.60
N PRO A 93 -1.51 14.46 -16.47
CA PRO A 93 -1.12 13.19 -17.06
C PRO A 93 -0.66 12.19 -15.99
N GLU A 94 -1.13 10.96 -16.08
CA GLU A 94 -0.74 9.88 -15.18
C GLU A 94 0.62 9.30 -15.58
N PRO A 95 1.63 9.33 -14.71
CA PRO A 95 2.92 8.69 -14.98
C PRO A 95 2.80 7.17 -14.83
N THR A 96 3.66 6.43 -15.53
CA THR A 96 3.86 4.99 -15.26
C THR A 96 4.97 4.82 -14.24
N LEU A 97 4.69 4.16 -13.13
CA LEU A 97 5.68 3.78 -12.12
C LEU A 97 6.24 2.40 -12.43
N THR A 98 7.51 2.15 -12.10
CA THR A 98 8.19 0.87 -12.33
C THR A 98 8.90 0.46 -11.04
N PRO A 99 8.75 -0.79 -10.55
CA PRO A 99 7.99 -1.90 -11.15
C PRO A 99 6.46 -1.69 -11.13
N GLU A 100 5.72 -2.57 -11.78
CA GLU A 100 4.24 -2.57 -11.74
C GLU A 100 3.70 -2.75 -10.31
N GLY A 101 4.39 -3.54 -9.50
CA GLY A 101 4.07 -3.74 -8.09
C GLY A 101 5.06 -4.68 -7.43
N VAL A 102 4.81 -4.98 -6.15
CA VAL A 102 5.57 -5.95 -5.36
C VAL A 102 4.66 -6.89 -4.62
N ASP A 103 5.06 -8.17 -4.55
CA ASP A 103 4.40 -9.14 -3.69
C ASP A 103 5.06 -9.15 -2.30
N VAL A 104 4.27 -8.92 -1.26
CA VAL A 104 4.69 -9.02 0.13
C VAL A 104 4.11 -10.30 0.73
N PRO A 105 4.95 -11.23 1.22
CA PRO A 105 4.47 -12.44 1.88
C PRO A 105 3.60 -12.11 3.09
N MET A 106 2.50 -12.83 3.27
CA MET A 106 1.54 -12.55 4.35
C MET A 106 2.14 -12.75 5.75
N ALA A 107 3.17 -13.60 5.89
CA ALA A 107 3.91 -13.70 7.14
C ALA A 107 4.70 -12.42 7.46
N GLU A 108 5.21 -11.71 6.46
CA GLU A 108 5.86 -10.41 6.63
C GLU A 108 4.87 -9.31 6.98
N VAL A 109 3.67 -9.35 6.38
CA VAL A 109 2.55 -8.47 6.78
C VAL A 109 2.24 -8.65 8.28
N LEU A 110 2.02 -9.89 8.72
CA LEU A 110 1.75 -10.19 10.12
C LEU A 110 2.91 -9.81 11.05
N ARG A 111 4.16 -10.03 10.62
CA ARG A 111 5.33 -9.62 11.40
C ARG A 111 5.33 -8.11 11.63
N LEU A 112 5.05 -7.34 10.59
CA LEU A 112 5.01 -5.88 10.64
C LEU A 112 3.85 -5.38 11.50
N THR A 113 2.66 -5.95 11.37
CA THR A 113 1.52 -5.63 12.24
C THR A 113 1.88 -5.77 13.73
N ARG A 114 2.53 -6.88 14.09
CA ARG A 114 2.96 -7.13 15.47
C ARG A 114 4.08 -6.21 15.95
N GLU A 115 4.96 -5.80 15.04
CA GLU A 115 6.04 -4.85 15.33
C GLU A 115 5.49 -3.48 15.72
N LEU A 116 4.41 -3.04 15.05
CA LEU A 116 3.80 -1.72 15.25
C LEU A 116 2.82 -1.67 16.44
N ALA A 117 2.27 -2.83 16.84
CA ALA A 117 1.39 -2.94 18.00
C ALA A 117 2.13 -2.99 19.35
N ALA A 118 3.47 -3.05 19.35
CA ALA A 118 4.33 -3.19 20.54
C ALA A 118 4.85 -1.84 21.06
#